data_AF-A0A5K1G6H5-F1
#
_entry.id   AF-A0A5K1G6H5-F1
#
_cell.length_a   1.000
_cell.length_b   1.000
_cell.length_c   1.000
_cell.angle_alpha   90.00
_cell.angle_beta   90.00
_cell.angle_gamma   90.00
#
_symmetry.space_group_name_H-M   'P 1'
#
loop_
_entity.id
_entity.type
_entity.pdbx_description
1 polymer ?
#
loop_
_entity_poly.entity_id
_entity_poly.type
_entity_poly.pdbx_seq_one_letter_code
_entity_poly.pdbx_strand_id
1 'polypeptide(L)' 'VHMQGVALGRAIDLTALVGYDELIAELENRFEIRGELHQPNKKWEVVFTDEEGDMMLVADYPW' A
#
# COMPACT_ATOMS: atom_id res chain seq x y z
N VAL A 1 2.87 6.69 -4.67
CA VAL A 1 2.88 6.03 -3.35
C VAL A 1 4.07 6.51 -2.54
N HIS A 2 3.85 6.80 -1.26
CA HIS A 2 4.87 7.28 -0.32
C HIS A 2 4.86 6.42 0.93
N MET A 3 6.03 6.23 1.54
CA MET A 3 6.17 5.54 2.82
C MET A 3 6.57 6.57 3.88
N GLN A 4 5.79 6.67 4.95
CA GLN A 4 6.06 7.65 6.01
C GLN A 4 7.43 7.37 6.65
N GLY A 5 8.25 8.41 6.80
CA GLY A 5 9.63 8.29 7.30
C GLY A 5 10.68 7.98 6.23
N VAL A 6 10.28 7.75 4.98
CA VAL A 6 11.18 7.55 3.83
C VAL A 6 10.90 8.63 2.78
N ALA A 7 11.91 9.43 2.43
CA ALA A 7 11.78 10.55 1.48
C ALA A 7 11.65 10.10 0.00
N LEU A 8 11.30 8.84 -0.26
CA LEU A 8 11.28 8.25 -1.59
C LEU A 8 9.85 7.88 -1.98
N GLY A 9 9.35 8.56 -3.01
CA GLY A 9 8.08 8.23 -3.65
C GLY A 9 8.29 7.27 -4.82
N ARG A 10 7.36 6.33 -5.01
CA ARG A 10 7.32 5.45 -6.19
C ARG A 10 5.95 5.50 -6.86
N ALA A 11 5.92 5.43 -8.18
CA ALA A 11 4.69 5.27 -8.96
C ALA A 11 4.40 3.78 -9.13
N ILE A 12 3.13 3.42 -8.97
CA ILE A 12 2.58 2.08 -9.20
C ILE A 12 1.35 2.27 -10.09
N ASP A 13 1.22 1.45 -11.11
CA ASP A 13 0.04 1.40 -11.95
C ASP A 13 -0.96 0.42 -11.35
N LEU A 14 -2.01 0.93 -10.70
CA LEU A 14 -3.03 0.09 -10.09
C LEU A 14 -3.84 -0.69 -11.14
N THR A 15 -3.95 -0.21 -12.37
CA THR A 15 -4.74 -0.90 -13.41
C THR A 15 -4.09 -2.19 -13.90
N ALA A 16 -2.80 -2.37 -13.62
CA ALA A 16 -2.04 -3.57 -13.93
C ALA A 16 -2.21 -4.68 -12.88
N LEU A 17 -2.89 -4.41 -11.76
CA LEU A 17 -3.05 -5.32 -10.63
C LEU A 17 -4.48 -5.88 -10.57
N VAL A 18 -4.59 -7.13 -10.12
CA VAL A 18 -5.85 -7.88 -10.07
C VAL A 18 -6.49 -7.87 -8.67
N GLY A 19 -5.80 -7.31 -7.66
CA GLY A 19 -6.31 -7.23 -6.29
C GLY A 19 -5.31 -6.69 -5.28
N TYR A 20 -5.77 -6.58 -4.03
CA TYR A 20 -4.94 -6.09 -2.92
C TYR A 20 -3.73 -6.96 -2.62
N ASP A 21 -3.81 -8.27 -2.82
CA ASP A 21 -2.67 -9.17 -2.60
C ASP A 21 -1.50 -8.82 -3.52
N GLU A 22 -1.78 -8.49 -4.79
CA GLU A 22 -0.75 -8.07 -5.74
C GLU A 22 -0.21 -6.67 -5.41
N LEU A 23 -1.09 -5.74 -4.98
CA LEU A 23 -0.66 -4.43 -4.50
C LEU A 23 0.28 -4.55 -3.30
N ILE A 24 -0.08 -5.36 -2.30
CA ILE A 24 0.72 -5.59 -1.10
C ILE A 24 2.07 -6.18 -1.48
N ALA A 25 2.08 -7.23 -2.32
CA ALA A 25 3.32 -7.86 -2.78
C ALA A 25 4.23 -6.87 -3.53
N GLU A 26 3.65 -6.02 -4.38
CA GLU A 26 4.41 -4.99 -5.10
C GLU A 26 4.98 -3.95 -4.15
N LEU A 27 4.20 -3.45 -3.19
CA LEU A 27 4.65 -2.48 -2.19
C LEU A 27 5.80 -3.05 -1.34
N GLU A 28 5.65 -4.27 -0.85
CA GLU A 28 6.70 -4.94 -0.07
C GLU A 28 8.01 -5.08 -0.87
N ASN A 29 7.91 -5.38 -2.17
CA ASN A 29 9.09 -5.49 -3.03
C ASN A 29 9.71 -4.12 -3.36
N ARG A 30 8.88 -3.09 -3.61
CA ARG A 30 9.31 -1.73 -3.97
C ARG A 30 9.98 -1.00 -2.81
N PHE A 31 9.54 -1.24 -1.58
CA PHE A 31 10.07 -0.61 -0.36
C PHE A 31 11.00 -1.52 0.45
N GLU A 32 11.26 -2.75 -0.02
CA GLU A 32 12.14 -3.71 0.65
C GLU A 32 11.67 -4.08 2.08
N ILE A 33 10.35 -4.08 2.30
CA ILE A 33 9.68 -4.34 3.58
C ILE A 33 8.91 -5.68 3.58
N ARG A 34 9.49 -6.70 2.94
CA ARG A 34 8.86 -8.03 2.79
C ARG A 34 8.40 -8.61 4.12
N GLY A 35 7.14 -9.01 4.18
CA GLY A 35 6.49 -9.53 5.38
C GLY A 35 6.02 -8.49 6.39
N GLU A 36 6.29 -7.20 6.19
CA GLU A 36 5.87 -6.16 7.13
C GLU A 36 4.43 -5.65 6.88
N LEU A 37 3.80 -5.97 5.74
CA LEU A 37 2.42 -5.58 5.40
C LEU A 37 1.42 -6.74 5.48
N HIS A 38 1.84 -7.98 5.14
CA HIS A 38 0.91 -9.11 5.03
C HIS A 38 0.72 -9.94 6.32
N GLN A 39 1.49 -9.69 7.38
CA GLN A 39 1.47 -10.53 8.58
C GLN A 39 0.33 -10.16 9.56
N PRO A 40 -0.14 -11.09 10.41
CA PRO A 40 -1.14 -10.79 11.44
C PRO A 40 -0.73 -9.63 12.36
N ASN A 41 0.59 -9.51 12.62
CA ASN A 41 1.19 -8.41 13.37
C ASN A 41 1.93 -7.46 12.42
N LYS A 42 1.26 -7.06 11.32
CA LYS A 42 1.80 -6.12 10.34
C LYS A 42 2.28 -4.84 11.03
N LYS A 43 3.44 -4.37 10.59
CA LYS A 43 4.10 -3.15 11.10
C LYS A 43 3.64 -1.91 10.33
N TRP A 44 3.20 -2.12 9.09
CA TRP A 44 2.73 -1.07 8.22
C TRP A 44 1.28 -1.32 7.81
N GLU A 45 0.60 -0.23 7.45
CA GLU A 45 -0.71 -0.27 6.82
C GLU A 45 -0.68 0.54 5.52
N VAL A 46 -1.52 0.14 4.57
CA VAL A 46 -1.68 0.86 3.31
C VAL A 46 -2.92 1.74 3.42
N VAL A 47 -2.72 3.04 3.27
CA VAL A 47 -3.78 4.04 3.23
C VAL A 47 -3.78 4.77 1.89
N PHE A 48 -4.93 5.28 1.49
CA PHE A 48 -5.08 6.20 0.36
C PHE A 48 -5.75 7.48 0.83
N THR A 49 -5.59 8.56 0.05
CA THR A 49 -6.30 9.81 0.27
C THR A 49 -7.51 9.83 -0.65
N ASP A 50 -8.70 10.05 -0.11
CA ASP A 50 -9.92 10.15 -0.90
C ASP A 50 -10.11 11.55 -1.54
N GLU A 51 -11.26 11.77 -2.15
CA GLU A 51 -11.60 13.04 -2.81
C GLU A 51 -11.80 14.20 -1.82
N GLU A 52 -12.08 13.90 -0.55
CA GLU A 52 -12.24 14.88 0.53
C GLU A 52 -10.89 15.23 1.18
N GLY A 53 -9.85 14.46 0.88
CA GLY A 53 -8.51 14.63 1.43
C GLY A 53 -8.26 13.79 2.69
N ASP A 54 -9.18 12.90 3.06
CA ASP A 54 -9.09 12.06 4.23
C ASP A 54 -8.29 10.78 3.94
N MET A 55 -7.54 10.33 4.95
CA MET A 55 -6.79 9.08 4.87
C MET A 55 -7.68 7.90 5.20
N MET A 56 -7.82 6.99 4.24
CA MET A 56 -8.69 5.82 4.30
C MET A 56 -7.89 4.53 4.16
N LEU A 57 -8.31 3.47 4.85
CA LEU A 57 -7.70 2.15 4.73
C LEU A 57 -8.08 1.51 3.39
N VAL A 58 -7.07 1.01 2.69
CA VAL A 58 -7.25 0.37 1.37
C VAL A 58 -8.08 -0.92 1.46
N ALA A 59 -7.97 -1.67 2.55
CA ALA A 59 -8.58 -3.00 2.68
C ALA A 59 -10.10 -3.00 3.00
N ASP A 60 -10.69 -1.83 3.25
CA ASP A 60 -12.11 -1.70 3.61
C ASP A 60 -13.02 -1.61 2.38
N TYR A 61 -12.44 -1.48 1.18
CA TYR A 61 -13.16 -1.35 -0.08
C TYR A 61 -12.93 -2.59 -0.95
N PRO A 62 -13.84 -2.91 -1.88
CA PRO A 62 -13.51 -3.81 -2.98
C PRO A 62 -12.38 -3.22 -3.82
N TRP A 63 -11.53 -4.10 -4.38
CA TRP A 63 -10.57 -3.73 -5.40
C TRP A 63 -11.26 -3.00 -6.57
#